data_AF-A0A2S9KJ06-F1
#
_entry.id   AF-A0A2S9KJ06-F1
#
_cell.length_a   1.000
_cell.length_b   1.000
_cell.length_c   1.000
_cell.angle_alpha   90.00
_cell.angle_beta   90.00
_cell.angle_gamma   90.00
#
_symmetry.space_group_name_H-M   'P 1'
#
loop_
_entity.id
_entity.type
_entity.pdbx_description
1 polymer ?
#
loop_
_entity_poly.entity_id
_entity_poly.type
_entity_poly.pdbx_seq_one_letter_code
_entity_poly.pdbx_strand_id
1 'polypeptide(L)'
;MVALSCSTLQAQSRQELKEAQARFKQEMADCVSGNTSQDKDSCMREARGALAEVKRGVPDRPGKLEADTRQRCEVHQGEQRDACEARMRGEGSATGSVEGGGVLREITRPAPAP
;
A
#
# COMPACT_ATOMS: atom_id res chain seq x y z
N MET A 1 18.45 -17.15 2.65
CA MET A 1 17.22 -16.85 1.90
C MET A 1 16.08 -16.73 2.90
N VAL A 2 15.67 -15.51 3.26
CA VAL A 2 14.45 -15.31 4.06
C VAL A 2 13.30 -15.28 3.06
N ALA A 3 12.48 -16.33 3.06
CA ALA A 3 11.22 -16.32 2.35
C ALA A 3 10.33 -15.24 3.00
N LEU A 4 10.22 -14.07 2.34
CA LEU A 4 9.25 -13.06 2.71
C LEU A 4 7.86 -13.59 2.30
N SER A 5 7.27 -14.37 3.19
CA SER A 5 5.88 -14.78 3.12
C SER A 5 5.00 -13.53 3.19
N CYS A 6 4.20 -13.26 2.14
CA CYS A 6 3.31 -12.10 2.01
C CYS A 6 2.37 -11.87 3.21
N SER A 7 2.17 -12.90 4.05
CA SER A 7 1.36 -12.85 5.28
C SER A 7 1.90 -11.90 6.36
N THR A 8 3.20 -11.58 6.39
CA THR A 8 3.77 -10.68 7.41
C THR A 8 3.42 -9.22 7.14
N LEU A 9 3.30 -8.80 5.88
CA LEU A 9 3.03 -7.41 5.50
C LEU A 9 1.61 -6.95 5.93
N GLN A 10 0.62 -7.84 5.86
CA GLN A 10 -0.74 -7.53 6.32
C GLN A 10 -0.85 -7.50 7.85
N ALA A 11 -0.09 -8.35 8.54
CA ALA A 11 -0.03 -8.33 10.00
C ALA A 11 0.69 -7.07 10.51
N GLN A 12 1.77 -6.66 9.82
CA GLN A 12 2.53 -5.45 10.12
C GLN A 12 1.69 -4.18 9.94
N SER A 13 1.00 -4.03 8.81
CA SER A 13 0.15 -2.84 8.57
C SER A 13 -1.02 -2.73 9.57
N ARG A 14 -1.60 -3.86 9.99
CA ARG A 14 -2.63 -3.85 11.06
C ARG A 14 -2.07 -3.51 12.43
N GLN A 15 -0.83 -3.91 12.73
CA GLN A 15 -0.17 -3.54 13.97
C GLN A 15 0.17 -2.04 13.98
N GLU A 16 0.74 -1.52 12.89
CA GLU A 16 0.99 -0.09 12.70
C GLU A 16 -0.27 0.74 12.88
N LEU A 17 -1.42 0.26 12.37
CA LEU A 17 -2.71 0.93 12.59
C LEU A 17 -3.10 0.99 14.07
N LYS A 18 -2.90 -0.10 14.84
CA LYS A 18 -3.19 -0.11 16.27
C LYS A 18 -2.31 0.88 17.03
N GLU A 19 -1.03 0.90 16.71
CA GLU A 19 -0.07 1.84 17.32
C GLU A 19 -0.40 3.29 16.94
N ALA A 20 -0.77 3.55 15.68
CA ALA A 20 -1.22 4.87 15.23
C ALA A 20 -2.51 5.32 15.94
N GLN A 21 -3.44 4.41 16.20
CA GLN A 21 -4.63 4.71 17.00
C GLN A 21 -4.29 5.03 18.46
N ALA A 22 -3.30 4.35 19.05
CA ALA A 22 -2.83 4.65 20.40
C ALA A 22 -2.17 6.04 20.46
N ARG A 23 -1.28 6.35 19.52
CA ARG A 23 -0.65 7.67 19.38
C ARG A 23 -1.68 8.77 19.18
N PHE A 24 -2.66 8.57 18.29
CA PHE A 24 -3.75 9.51 18.08
C PHE A 24 -4.51 9.84 19.37
N LYS A 25 -4.82 8.85 20.21
CA LYS A 25 -5.51 9.09 21.49
C LYS A 25 -4.66 9.94 22.44
N GLN A 26 -3.36 9.67 22.48
CA GLN A 26 -2.42 10.44 23.29
C GLN A 26 -2.30 11.89 22.78
N GLU A 27 -2.07 12.08 21.49
CA GLU A 27 -1.97 13.40 20.85
C GLU A 27 -3.24 14.24 21.09
N MET A 28 -4.41 13.63 20.94
CA MET A 28 -5.68 14.32 21.21
C MET A 28 -5.82 14.74 22.68
N ALA A 29 -5.31 13.95 23.63
CA ALA A 29 -5.29 14.32 25.04
C ALA A 29 -4.34 15.50 25.30
N ASP A 30 -3.15 15.47 24.68
CA ASP A 30 -2.17 16.56 24.78
C ASP A 30 -2.69 17.87 24.15
N CYS A 31 -3.39 17.79 23.02
CA CYS A 31 -4.04 18.95 22.40
C CYS A 31 -5.12 19.55 23.32
N VAL A 32 -5.86 18.73 24.07
CA VAL A 32 -6.94 19.20 24.95
C VAL A 32 -6.41 19.76 26.27
N SER A 33 -5.32 19.19 26.80
CA SER A 33 -4.68 19.67 28.04
C SER A 33 -3.86 20.94 27.85
N GLY A 34 -3.56 21.34 26.60
CA GLY A 34 -2.70 22.48 26.32
C GLY A 34 -1.21 22.17 26.53
N ASN A 35 -0.83 20.89 26.52
CA ASN A 35 0.57 20.44 26.64
C ASN A 35 1.38 20.67 25.35
N THR A 36 0.85 21.43 24.40
CA THR A 36 1.47 21.70 23.10
C THR A 36 1.59 23.21 22.90
N SER A 37 2.63 23.63 22.19
CA SER A 37 2.85 25.04 21.84
C SER A 37 2.01 25.49 20.63
N GLN A 38 1.23 24.58 20.03
CA GLN A 38 0.41 24.85 18.86
C GLN A 38 -1.01 25.26 19.25
N ASP A 39 -1.70 25.94 18.33
CA ASP A 39 -3.14 26.15 18.42
C ASP A 39 -3.88 24.81 18.51
N LYS A 40 -4.87 24.71 19.39
CA LYS A 40 -5.60 23.48 19.68
C LYS A 40 -6.24 22.88 18.43
N ASP A 41 -6.88 23.69 17.59
CA ASP A 41 -7.54 23.18 16.40
C ASP A 41 -6.52 22.66 15.38
N SER A 42 -5.36 23.30 15.29
CA SER A 42 -4.24 22.86 14.45
C SER A 42 -3.68 21.52 14.92
N CYS A 43 -3.39 21.39 16.22
CA CYS A 43 -2.95 20.15 16.85
C CYS A 43 -3.90 18.99 16.55
N MET A 44 -5.21 19.22 16.74
CA MET A 44 -6.23 18.20 16.52
C MET A 44 -6.41 17.85 15.03
N ARG A 45 -6.15 18.78 14.10
CA ARG A 45 -6.14 18.50 12.67
C ARG A 45 -4.93 17.64 12.28
N GLU A 46 -3.76 17.96 12.80
CA GLU A 46 -2.53 17.21 12.54
C GLU A 46 -2.63 15.77 13.05
N ALA A 47 -3.11 15.57 14.29
CA ALA A 47 -3.33 14.22 14.86
C ALA A 47 -4.30 13.38 14.01
N ARG A 48 -5.41 13.99 13.54
CA ARG A 48 -6.36 13.32 12.64
C ARG A 48 -5.74 13.01 11.29
N GLY A 49 -4.94 13.92 10.74
CA GLY A 49 -4.21 13.74 9.50
C GLY A 49 -3.24 12.57 9.59
N ALA A 50 -2.42 12.52 10.64
CA ALA A 50 -1.47 11.44 10.88
C ALA A 50 -2.15 10.06 10.93
N LEU A 51 -3.28 9.96 11.66
CA LEU A 51 -4.05 8.71 11.69
C LEU A 51 -4.68 8.37 10.33
N ALA A 52 -5.15 9.37 9.58
CA ALA A 52 -5.76 9.17 8.27
C ALA A 52 -4.76 8.61 7.26
N GLU A 53 -3.51 9.09 7.26
CA GLU A 53 -2.47 8.59 6.36
C GLU A 53 -2.11 7.13 6.64
N VAL A 54 -1.96 6.74 7.91
CA VAL A 54 -1.77 5.33 8.26
C VAL A 54 -2.97 4.48 7.83
N LYS A 55 -4.19 4.96 8.08
CA LYS A 55 -5.41 4.25 7.66
C LYS A 55 -5.49 4.04 6.15
N ARG A 56 -5.05 5.02 5.35
CA ARG A 56 -5.03 4.93 3.88
C ARG A 56 -4.06 3.87 3.37
N GLY A 57 -2.95 3.65 4.07
CA GLY A 57 -1.98 2.61 3.74
C GLY A 57 -2.41 1.19 4.11
N VAL A 58 -3.44 1.03 4.94
CA VAL A 58 -3.92 -0.27 5.42
C VAL A 58 -5.14 -0.70 4.61
N PRO A 59 -5.07 -1.80 3.84
CA PRO A 59 -6.21 -2.29 3.08
C PRO A 59 -7.40 -2.61 4.01
N ASP A 60 -8.59 -2.16 3.63
CA ASP A 60 -9.84 -2.39 4.38
C ASP A 60 -10.23 -3.88 4.46
N ARG A 61 -9.82 -4.67 3.46
CA ARG A 61 -10.09 -6.11 3.34
C ARG A 61 -8.87 -6.85 2.77
N PRO A 62 -8.63 -8.10 3.21
CA PRO A 62 -7.63 -8.96 2.58
C PRO A 62 -7.90 -9.10 1.08
N GLY A 63 -6.86 -9.03 0.24
CA GLY A 63 -7.01 -9.20 -1.20
C GLY A 63 -7.38 -7.93 -1.99
N LYS A 64 -7.65 -6.80 -1.34
CA LYS A 64 -8.05 -5.57 -2.04
C LYS A 64 -6.93 -5.02 -2.93
N LEU A 65 -5.68 -5.03 -2.45
CA LEU A 65 -4.55 -4.54 -3.25
C LEU A 65 -4.37 -5.38 -4.52
N GLU A 66 -4.51 -6.71 -4.41
CA GLU A 66 -4.42 -7.63 -5.52
C GLU A 66 -5.58 -7.42 -6.52
N ALA A 67 -6.79 -7.16 -6.01
CA ALA A 67 -7.94 -6.83 -6.84
C ALA A 67 -7.75 -5.50 -7.58
N ASP A 68 -7.35 -4.44 -6.88
CA ASP A 68 -7.07 -3.12 -7.45
C ASP A 68 -5.97 -3.21 -8.51
N THR A 69 -4.95 -4.05 -8.29
CA THR A 69 -3.87 -4.27 -9.25
C THR A 69 -4.37 -4.92 -10.55
N ARG A 70 -5.28 -5.91 -10.46
CA ARG A 70 -5.90 -6.53 -11.63
C ARG A 70 -6.84 -5.58 -12.38
N GLN A 71 -7.55 -4.73 -11.64
CA GLN A 71 -8.46 -3.74 -12.24
C GLN A 71 -7.73 -2.82 -13.23
N ARG A 72 -6.45 -2.50 -12.96
CA ARG A 72 -5.62 -1.70 -13.89
C ARG A 72 -5.43 -2.35 -15.26
N CYS A 73 -5.56 -3.68 -15.36
CA CYS A 73 -5.42 -4.41 -16.62
C CYS A 73 -6.71 -4.43 -17.45
N GLU A 74 -7.85 -3.97 -16.92
CA GLU A 74 -9.16 -4.03 -17.59
C GLU A 74 -9.25 -3.19 -18.88
N VAL A 75 -8.36 -2.22 -19.06
CA VAL A 75 -8.23 -1.46 -20.31
C VAL A 75 -7.74 -2.31 -21.49
N HIS A 76 -7.08 -3.44 -21.21
CA HIS A 76 -6.56 -4.35 -22.22
C HIS A 76 -7.56 -5.47 -22.52
N GLN A 77 -7.40 -6.10 -23.70
CA GLN A 77 -8.23 -7.21 -24.15
C GLN A 77 -7.36 -8.37 -24.66
N GLY A 78 -7.93 -9.58 -24.68
CA GLY A 78 -7.25 -10.79 -25.15
C GLY A 78 -5.89 -11.02 -24.47
N GLU A 79 -4.91 -11.44 -25.26
CA GLU A 79 -3.56 -11.76 -24.79
C GLU A 79 -2.89 -10.63 -24.02
N GLN A 80 -3.18 -9.36 -24.36
CA GLN A 80 -2.60 -8.21 -23.67
C GLN A 80 -3.10 -8.07 -22.23
N ARG A 81 -4.36 -8.43 -21.98
CA ARG A 81 -4.91 -8.48 -20.63
C ARG A 81 -4.25 -9.61 -19.84
N ASP A 82 -4.18 -10.80 -20.43
CA ASP A 82 -3.57 -11.97 -19.79
C ASP A 82 -2.09 -11.72 -19.43
N ALA A 83 -1.35 -11.08 -20.34
CA ALA A 83 0.04 -10.69 -20.11
C ALA A 83 0.17 -9.60 -19.03
N CYS A 84 -0.73 -8.61 -18.99
CA CYS A 84 -0.75 -7.60 -17.94
C CYS A 84 -1.00 -8.24 -16.56
N GLU A 85 -2.03 -9.06 -16.44
CA GLU A 85 -2.39 -9.71 -15.18
C GLU A 85 -1.28 -10.66 -14.70
N ALA A 86 -0.61 -11.37 -15.61
CA ALA A 86 0.55 -12.20 -15.30
C ALA A 86 1.70 -11.38 -14.68
N ARG A 87 2.07 -10.24 -15.30
CA ARG A 87 3.08 -9.32 -14.74
C ARG A 87 2.68 -8.82 -13.36
N MET A 88 1.39 -8.53 -13.17
CA MET A 88 0.87 -8.06 -11.88
C MET A 88 0.84 -9.14 -10.79
N ARG A 89 0.70 -10.42 -11.17
CA ARG A 89 0.87 -11.57 -10.25
C ARG A 89 2.33 -11.87 -9.90
N GLY A 90 3.28 -11.15 -10.51
CA GLY A 90 4.72 -11.34 -10.26
C GLY A 90 5.34 -12.47 -11.08
N GLU A 91 4.69 -12.92 -12.15
CA GLU A 91 5.35 -13.78 -13.14
C GLU A 91 6.48 -12.99 -13.84
N GLY A 92 7.60 -13.65 -14.15
CA GLY A 92 8.75 -13.04 -14.83
C GLY A 92 9.74 -12.35 -13.89
N SER A 93 10.29 -11.22 -14.33
CA SER A 93 11.28 -10.44 -13.59
C SER A 93 10.80 -9.03 -13.30
N ALA A 94 11.28 -8.47 -12.19
CA ALA A 94 11.08 -7.07 -11.84
C ALA A 94 12.42 -6.41 -11.55
N THR A 95 12.65 -5.22 -12.13
CA THR A 95 13.90 -4.47 -12.00
C THR A 95 13.62 -2.99 -11.73
N GLY A 96 14.58 -2.30 -11.10
CA GLY A 96 14.45 -0.89 -10.69
C GLY A 96 13.96 -0.72 -9.25
N SER A 97 13.66 0.52 -8.87
CA SER A 97 13.19 0.90 -7.54
C SER A 97 12.34 2.17 -7.59
N VAL A 98 11.56 2.41 -6.54
CA VAL A 98 10.77 3.65 -6.43
C VAL A 98 11.69 4.88 -6.42
N GLU A 99 12.79 4.83 -5.64
CA GLU A 99 13.80 5.89 -5.60
C GLU A 99 14.48 6.10 -6.96
N GLY A 100 14.73 5.01 -7.69
CA GLY A 100 15.30 5.03 -9.04
C GLY A 100 14.33 5.44 -10.16
N GLY A 101 13.12 5.89 -9.81
CA GLY A 101 12.15 6.41 -10.78
C GLY A 101 11.14 5.39 -11.31
N GLY A 102 11.21 4.12 -10.89
CA GLY A 102 10.19 3.14 -11.23
C GLY A 102 10.63 1.69 -11.14
N VAL A 103 9.63 0.79 -11.18
CA VAL A 103 9.82 -0.66 -11.26
C VAL A 103 9.28 -1.17 -12.59
N LEU A 104 10.17 -1.72 -13.42
CA LEU A 104 9.82 -2.39 -14.66
C LEU A 104 9.49 -3.86 -14.37
N ARG A 105 8.44 -4.38 -15.00
CA ARG A 105 8.03 -5.80 -14.91
C ARG A 105 7.98 -6.38 -16.31
N GLU A 106 8.66 -7.49 -16.51
CA GLU A 106 8.83 -8.10 -17.82
C GLU A 106 8.57 -9.61 -17.79
N ILE A 107 7.89 -10.10 -18.82
CA ILE A 107 7.68 -11.52 -19.08
C ILE A 107 7.90 -11.77 -20.57
N THR A 108 8.76 -12.71 -20.91
CA THR A 108 8.95 -13.19 -22.28
C THR A 108 8.09 -14.43 -22.50
N ARG A 109 7.31 -14.46 -23.59
CA ARG A 109 6.51 -15.62 -24.00
C ARG A 109 6.83 -15.97 -25.46
N PRO A 110 6.84 -17.27 -25.83
CA PRO A 110 6.91 -17.68 -27.23
C PRO A 110 5.70 -17.13 -27.99
N ALA A 111 5.92 -16.56 -29.18
CA ALA A 111 4.83 -16.19 -30.06
C ALA A 111 4.15 -17.46 -30.63
N PRO A 112 2.83 -17.45 -30.86
CA PRO A 112 2.17 -18.54 -31.56
C PRO A 112 2.77 -18.71 -32.97
N ALA A 113 2.88 -19.96 -33.42
CA ALA A 113 3.29 -20.26 -34.78
C ALA A 113 2.24 -19.71 -35.78
N PRO A 114 2.68 -19.21 -36.96
CA PRO A 114 1.79 -18.65 -37.96
C PRO A 114 0.82 -19.68 -38.56
#